data_AF-A0A497PVH2-F1
#
_entry.id   AF-A0A497PVH2-F1
#
_cell.length_a   1.000
_cell.length_b   1.000
_cell.length_c   1.000
_cell.angle_alpha   90.00
_cell.angle_beta   90.00
_cell.angle_gamma   90.00
#
_symmetry.space_group_name_H-M   'P 1'
#
loop_
_entity.id
_entity.type
_entity.pdbx_description
1 polymer ?
#
loop_
_entity_poly.entity_id
_entity_poly.type
_entity_poly.pdbx_seq_one_letter_code
_entity_poly.pdbx_strand_id
1 'polypeptide(L)'
;MSRTASGLKNVVAAEADSILPNNPVIIIGGADVITQYNKMLQRKISLYNERLEKLSSPYFLRTTHTSNGYQYPGRYFYKWVWNQEKERMERRYVGLVIPEDDEVPEGGLPKAPINILEGFEYKIFYHDIVCSQEMYEQFFHFFEPHGLVVLKIENRGEKTHG
;
A
#
# COMPACT_ATOMS: atom_id res chain seq x y z
N MET A 1 -14.34 -3.84 45.99
CA MET A 1 -14.83 -4.46 44.75
C MET A 1 -13.63 -4.80 43.88
N SER A 2 -13.23 -6.07 43.88
CA SER A 2 -12.04 -6.56 43.16
C SER A 2 -12.38 -6.74 41.69
N ARG A 3 -11.83 -5.91 40.81
CA ARG A 3 -11.80 -6.18 39.37
C ARG A 3 -10.71 -7.23 39.17
N THR A 4 -11.09 -8.51 39.22
CA THR A 4 -10.19 -9.63 38.99
C THR A 4 -9.59 -9.54 37.58
N ALA A 5 -8.29 -9.84 37.51
CA ALA A 5 -7.37 -9.77 36.36
C ALA A 5 -7.74 -10.67 35.13
N SER A 6 -9.01 -11.08 35.00
CA SER A 6 -9.53 -11.90 33.91
C SER A 6 -9.84 -11.08 32.64
N GLY A 7 -10.27 -9.81 32.81
CA GLY A 7 -10.62 -8.95 31.68
C GLY A 7 -9.45 -8.43 30.85
N LEU A 8 -8.24 -8.37 31.42
CA LEU A 8 -7.05 -7.87 30.72
C LEU A 8 -6.34 -8.94 29.89
N LYS A 9 -6.50 -10.23 30.21
CA LYS A 9 -5.94 -11.31 29.38
C LYS A 9 -6.73 -11.52 28.08
N ASN A 10 -8.04 -11.28 28.10
CA ASN A 10 -8.89 -11.47 26.92
C ASN A 10 -8.84 -10.30 25.92
N VAL A 11 -8.48 -9.08 26.36
CA VAL A 11 -8.30 -7.94 25.44
C VAL A 11 -6.98 -8.04 24.68
N VAL A 12 -5.92 -8.56 25.31
CA VAL A 12 -4.61 -8.73 24.65
C VAL A 12 -4.59 -9.91 23.67
N ALA A 13 -5.40 -10.96 23.92
CA ALA A 13 -5.55 -12.07 22.97
C ALA A 13 -6.39 -11.69 21.74
N ALA A 14 -7.43 -10.86 21.90
CA ALA A 14 -8.31 -10.46 20.79
C ALA A 14 -7.67 -9.48 19.79
N GLU A 15 -6.63 -8.75 20.17
CA GLU A 15 -5.86 -7.89 19.24
C GLU A 15 -4.73 -8.64 18.52
N ALA A 16 -4.35 -9.83 19.00
CA ALA A 16 -3.29 -10.65 18.40
C ALA A 16 -3.76 -11.49 17.19
N ASP A 17 -5.05 -11.81 17.12
CA ASP A 17 -5.62 -12.79 16.18
C ASP A 17 -5.93 -12.27 14.75
N SER A 18 -5.37 -11.13 14.33
CA SER A 18 -5.33 -10.79 12.88
C SER A 18 -4.13 -9.95 12.42
N ILE A 19 -2.98 -10.06 13.11
CA ILE A 19 -1.83 -9.22 12.79
C ILE A 19 -1.13 -9.64 11.49
N LEU A 20 -1.18 -10.93 11.13
CA LEU A 20 -0.45 -11.51 10.01
C LEU A 20 -1.41 -12.20 9.02
N PRO A 21 -1.12 -12.15 7.71
CA PRO A 21 -1.91 -12.87 6.71
C PRO A 21 -1.81 -14.39 6.91
N ASN A 22 -2.77 -15.14 6.38
CA ASN A 22 -2.70 -16.61 6.33
C ASN A 22 -1.45 -17.04 5.55
N ASN A 23 -0.66 -17.96 6.12
CA ASN A 23 0.66 -18.38 5.62
C ASN A 23 1.58 -17.18 5.34
N PRO A 24 2.01 -16.46 6.39
CA PRO A 24 2.79 -15.25 6.21
C PRO A 24 4.20 -15.55 5.72
N VAL A 25 4.69 -14.68 4.85
CA VAL A 25 6.06 -14.65 4.37
C VAL A 25 6.74 -13.39 4.89
N ILE A 26 7.89 -13.57 5.54
CA ILE A 26 8.75 -12.49 6.01
C ILE A 26 9.93 -12.36 5.05
N ILE A 27 10.15 -11.17 4.52
CA ILE A 27 11.29 -10.87 3.64
C ILE A 27 12.20 -9.93 4.41
N ILE A 28 13.37 -10.45 4.80
CA ILE A 28 14.32 -9.73 5.66
C ILE A 28 15.01 -8.63 4.87
N GLY A 29 14.99 -7.39 5.38
CA GLY A 29 15.51 -6.22 4.69
C GLY A 29 14.67 -5.74 3.49
N GLY A 30 13.49 -6.32 3.28
CA GLY A 30 12.62 -5.97 2.14
C GLY A 30 12.15 -4.52 2.16
N ALA A 31 12.04 -3.89 3.33
CA ALA A 31 11.58 -2.50 3.44
C ALA A 31 12.59 -1.51 2.83
N ASP A 32 13.89 -1.80 2.92
CA ASP A 32 14.94 -0.96 2.36
C ASP A 32 14.94 -1.00 0.83
N VAL A 33 14.73 -2.19 0.25
CA VAL A 33 14.58 -2.37 -1.22
C VAL A 33 13.36 -1.61 -1.73
N ILE A 34 12.21 -1.77 -1.07
CA ILE A 34 10.99 -1.03 -1.42
C ILE A 34 11.21 0.49 -1.27
N THR A 35 11.93 0.93 -0.25
CA THR A 35 12.24 2.36 -0.04
C THR A 35 13.11 2.92 -1.16
N GLN A 36 14.12 2.18 -1.62
CA GLN A 36 14.96 2.58 -2.76
C GLN A 36 14.13 2.69 -4.04
N TYR A 37 13.29 1.69 -4.31
CA TYR A 37 12.36 1.71 -5.43
C TYR A 37 11.41 2.93 -5.36
N ASN A 38 10.80 3.15 -4.20
CA ASN A 38 9.89 4.27 -3.98
C ASN A 38 10.57 5.62 -4.20
N LYS A 39 11.83 5.81 -3.78
CA LYS A 39 12.58 7.04 -4.09
C LYS A 39 12.72 7.29 -5.60
N MET A 40 12.98 6.25 -6.38
CA MET A 40 13.04 6.35 -7.84
C MET A 40 11.66 6.64 -8.45
N LEU A 41 10.62 5.97 -7.97
CA LEU A 41 9.25 6.17 -8.43
C LEU A 41 8.74 7.58 -8.09
N GLN A 42 9.00 8.09 -6.89
CA GLN A 42 8.57 9.43 -6.46
C GLN A 42 9.08 10.51 -7.43
N ARG A 43 10.32 10.42 -7.92
CA ARG A 43 10.84 11.36 -8.93
C ARG A 43 10.01 11.33 -10.23
N LYS A 44 9.63 10.13 -10.69
CA LYS A 44 8.78 9.97 -11.89
C LYS A 44 7.38 10.53 -11.66
N ILE A 45 6.84 10.35 -10.46
CA ILE A 45 5.52 10.87 -10.07
C ILE A 45 5.53 12.38 -9.95
N SER A 46 6.57 12.97 -9.36
CA SER A 46 6.73 14.44 -9.32
C SER A 46 6.75 15.02 -10.72
N LEU A 47 7.57 14.47 -11.63
CA LEU A 47 7.61 14.91 -13.02
C LEU A 47 6.27 14.73 -13.74
N TYR A 48 5.55 13.65 -13.45
CA TYR A 48 4.22 13.41 -13.99
C TYR A 48 3.21 14.46 -13.51
N ASN A 49 3.17 14.73 -12.21
CA ASN A 49 2.27 15.72 -11.61
C ASN A 49 2.60 17.15 -12.08
N GLU A 50 3.87 17.50 -12.26
CA GLU A 50 4.28 18.77 -12.86
C GLU A 50 3.77 18.91 -14.31
N ARG A 51 3.72 17.81 -15.08
CA ARG A 51 3.15 17.83 -16.44
C ARG A 51 1.63 18.01 -16.40
N LEU A 52 0.95 17.37 -15.46
CA LEU A 52 -0.50 17.57 -15.27
C LEU A 52 -0.80 19.02 -14.90
N GLU A 53 -0.01 19.62 -14.00
CA GLU A 53 -0.14 21.02 -13.61
C GLU A 53 0.05 21.97 -14.81
N LYS A 54 1.05 21.72 -15.67
CA LYS A 54 1.27 22.49 -16.91
C LYS A 54 0.13 22.39 -17.93
N LEU A 55 -0.66 21.33 -17.85
CA LEU A 55 -1.87 21.13 -18.66
C LEU A 55 -3.12 21.73 -17.99
N SER A 56 -2.96 22.47 -16.89
CA SER A 56 -4.07 22.97 -16.06
C SER A 56 -5.00 21.86 -15.58
N SER A 57 -4.48 20.64 -15.45
CA SER A 57 -5.26 19.49 -15.03
C SER A 57 -5.50 19.54 -13.51
N PRO A 58 -6.74 19.31 -13.04
CA PRO A 58 -7.03 19.26 -11.61
C PRO A 58 -6.54 17.96 -10.95
N TYR A 59 -6.05 17.00 -11.75
CA TYR A 59 -5.62 15.69 -11.27
C TYR A 59 -4.16 15.69 -10.82
N PHE A 60 -3.89 14.80 -9.88
CA PHE A 60 -2.54 14.39 -9.54
C PHE A 60 -2.54 12.93 -9.09
N LEU A 61 -1.37 12.30 -9.20
CA LEU A 61 -1.17 10.90 -8.92
C LEU A 61 -0.46 10.70 -7.58
N ARG A 62 -0.95 9.75 -6.79
CA ARG A 62 -0.27 9.18 -5.61
C ARG A 62 -0.02 7.70 -5.84
N THR A 63 1.05 7.18 -5.24
CA THR A 63 1.52 5.81 -5.53
C THR A 63 1.32 4.80 -4.42
N THR A 64 0.83 5.22 -3.25
CA THR A 64 0.66 4.33 -2.12
C THR A 64 -0.55 4.77 -1.32
N HIS A 65 -1.36 3.79 -0.94
CA HIS A 65 -2.41 3.90 0.07
C HIS A 65 -2.01 3.08 1.29
N THR A 66 -2.39 3.53 2.48
CA THR A 66 -2.13 2.82 3.73
C THR A 66 -3.45 2.62 4.46
N SER A 67 -3.75 1.37 4.83
CA SER A 67 -4.95 0.99 5.57
C SER A 67 -4.63 -0.15 6.52
N ASN A 68 -5.08 -0.09 7.77
CA ASN A 68 -4.87 -1.14 8.79
C ASN A 68 -3.40 -1.60 8.94
N GLY A 69 -2.44 -0.66 8.78
CA GLY A 69 -1.00 -0.93 8.82
C GLY A 69 -0.43 -1.59 7.56
N TYR A 70 -1.26 -2.01 6.61
CA TYR A 70 -0.83 -2.49 5.30
C TYR A 70 -0.57 -1.33 4.35
N GLN A 71 0.44 -1.54 3.50
CA GLN A 71 0.79 -0.70 2.37
C GLN A 71 0.24 -1.33 1.10
N TYR A 72 -0.37 -0.48 0.28
CA TYR A 72 -0.95 -0.83 -1.01
C TYR A 72 -0.33 0.11 -2.05
N PRO A 73 0.77 -0.27 -2.69
CA PRO A 73 1.31 0.46 -3.81
C PRO A 73 0.35 0.33 -5.00
N GLY A 74 0.18 1.43 -5.72
CA GLY A 74 -0.71 1.49 -6.87
C GLY A 74 -0.59 2.80 -7.60
N ARG A 75 -1.61 3.13 -8.39
CA ARG A 75 -1.76 4.41 -9.09
C ARG A 75 -3.11 5.01 -8.71
N TYR A 76 -3.09 5.88 -7.72
CA TYR A 76 -4.30 6.47 -7.15
C TYR A 76 -4.44 7.90 -7.64
N PHE A 77 -5.42 8.15 -8.51
CA PHE A 77 -5.72 9.49 -8.98
C PHE A 77 -6.56 10.24 -7.97
N TYR A 78 -6.16 11.48 -7.73
CA TYR A 78 -6.87 12.44 -6.90
C TYR A 78 -7.13 13.69 -7.72
N LYS A 79 -8.17 14.43 -7.34
CA LYS A 79 -8.41 15.78 -7.85
C LYS A 79 -8.54 16.78 -6.73
N TRP A 80 -8.12 18.00 -7.01
CA TRP A 80 -8.35 19.14 -6.14
C TRP A 80 -9.78 19.65 -6.31
N VAL A 81 -10.53 19.74 -5.20
CA VAL A 81 -11.91 20.24 -5.18
C VAL A 81 -12.07 21.30 -4.11
N TRP A 82 -12.82 22.36 -4.41
CA TRP A 82 -13.22 23.32 -3.39
C TRP A 82 -14.29 22.71 -2.50
N ASN A 83 -14.01 22.55 -1.21
CA ASN A 83 -15.01 22.16 -0.23
C ASN A 83 -15.73 23.43 0.26
N GLN A 84 -17.00 23.59 -0.12
CA GLN A 84 -17.81 24.77 0.24
C GLN A 84 -18.03 24.88 1.75
N GLU A 85 -18.24 23.76 2.45
CA GLU A 85 -18.51 23.76 3.90
C GLU A 85 -17.29 24.15 4.73
N LYS A 86 -16.10 23.77 4.27
CA LYS A 86 -14.82 24.03 4.96
C LYS A 86 -14.05 25.21 4.38
N GLU A 87 -14.61 25.87 3.37
CA GLU A 87 -14.02 27.01 2.66
C GLU A 87 -12.54 26.81 2.28
N ARG A 88 -12.21 25.62 1.77
CA ARG A 88 -10.83 25.27 1.43
C ARG A 88 -10.72 24.24 0.31
N MET A 89 -9.56 24.21 -0.34
CA MET A 89 -9.21 23.16 -1.29
C MET A 89 -8.95 21.84 -0.56
N GLU A 90 -9.59 20.77 -1.01
CA GLU A 90 -9.40 19.40 -0.52
C GLU A 90 -9.05 18.46 -1.66
N ARG A 91 -8.39 17.35 -1.31
CA ARG A 91 -8.01 16.29 -2.24
C ARG A 91 -9.08 15.21 -2.21
N ARG A 92 -9.75 14.97 -3.33
CA ARG A 92 -10.75 13.90 -3.47
C ARG A 92 -10.18 12.75 -4.27
N TYR A 93 -10.28 11.54 -3.74
CA TYR A 93 -9.91 10.33 -4.47
C TYR A 93 -10.90 10.11 -5.62
N VAL A 94 -10.37 9.81 -6.80
CA VAL A 94 -11.15 9.64 -8.04
C VAL A 94 -11.21 8.17 -8.42
N GLY A 95 -10.10 7.44 -8.27
CA GLY A 95 -10.02 6.04 -8.66
C GLY A 95 -8.61 5.64 -9.10
N LEU A 96 -8.51 4.43 -9.65
CA LEU A 96 -7.31 3.92 -10.30
C LEU A 96 -7.15 4.42 -11.74
N VAL A 97 -8.25 4.90 -12.31
CA VAL A 97 -8.34 5.46 -13.66
C VAL A 97 -9.09 6.79 -13.56
N ILE A 98 -8.75 7.74 -14.42
CA ILE A 98 -9.48 9.00 -14.52
C ILE A 98 -10.76 8.75 -15.35
N PRO A 99 -11.94 9.21 -14.89
CA PRO A 99 -13.20 9.04 -15.62
C PRO A 99 -13.11 9.61 -17.03
N GLU A 100 -13.73 8.93 -18.00
CA GLU A 100 -13.75 9.34 -19.41
C GLU A 100 -14.51 10.66 -19.63
N ASP A 101 -15.46 10.99 -18.74
CA ASP A 101 -16.35 12.15 -18.82
C ASP A 101 -15.78 13.44 -18.22
N ASP A 102 -14.60 13.40 -17.59
CA ASP A 102 -13.95 14.60 -17.04
C ASP A 102 -13.17 15.32 -18.17
N GLU A 103 -13.10 16.66 -18.12
CA GLU A 103 -12.42 17.50 -19.14
C GLU A 103 -10.92 17.16 -19.24
N VAL A 104 -10.60 16.20 -20.11
CA VAL A 104 -9.22 15.85 -20.49
C VAL A 104 -8.78 16.76 -21.64
N PRO A 105 -7.56 17.33 -21.60
CA PRO A 105 -7.04 18.14 -22.70
C PRO A 105 -7.14 17.44 -24.06
N GLU A 106 -7.36 18.21 -25.13
CA GLU A 106 -7.35 17.72 -26.51
C GLU A 106 -5.95 17.12 -26.82
N GLY A 107 -5.84 15.79 -26.80
CA GLY A 107 -4.57 15.06 -26.83
C GLY A 107 -4.36 14.04 -25.69
N GLY A 108 -5.26 14.00 -24.71
CA GLY A 108 -5.21 13.05 -23.61
C GLY A 108 -4.27 13.46 -22.48
N LEU A 109 -4.34 12.73 -21.37
CA LEU A 109 -3.36 12.87 -20.29
C LEU A 109 -2.08 12.10 -20.62
N PRO A 110 -0.91 12.55 -20.13
CA PRO A 110 0.30 11.75 -20.21
C PRO A 110 0.06 10.38 -19.57
N LYS A 111 0.77 9.35 -20.08
CA LYS A 111 0.75 8.03 -19.46
C LYS A 111 1.34 8.08 -18.05
N ALA A 112 0.60 7.57 -17.08
CA ALA A 112 1.05 7.47 -15.69
C ALA A 112 2.30 6.56 -15.60
N PRO A 113 3.29 6.91 -14.76
CA PRO A 113 4.44 6.05 -14.50
C PRO A 113 4.01 4.66 -14.02
N ILE A 114 4.67 3.62 -14.52
CA ILE A 114 4.45 2.25 -14.09
C ILE A 114 4.97 2.07 -12.66
N ASN A 115 4.13 1.50 -11.80
CA ASN A 115 4.51 1.04 -10.48
C ASN A 115 4.63 -0.49 -10.52
N ILE A 116 5.83 -1.04 -10.37
CA ILE A 116 6.06 -2.50 -10.46
C ILE A 116 5.60 -3.24 -9.20
N LEU A 117 5.28 -2.50 -8.13
CA LEU A 117 4.69 -3.02 -6.90
C LEU A 117 3.17 -2.80 -6.87
N GLU A 118 2.56 -2.38 -7.99
CA GLU A 118 1.11 -2.17 -8.05
C GLU A 118 0.36 -3.47 -7.73
N GLY A 119 -0.43 -3.43 -6.64
CA GLY A 119 -1.16 -4.60 -6.13
C GLY A 119 -0.40 -5.41 -5.08
N PHE A 120 0.84 -5.06 -4.73
CA PHE A 120 1.59 -5.77 -3.69
C PHE A 120 1.15 -5.36 -2.28
N GLU A 121 0.48 -6.25 -1.56
CA GLU A 121 0.00 -5.97 -0.21
C GLU A 121 1.01 -6.44 0.86
N TYR A 122 1.49 -5.52 1.69
CA TYR A 122 2.48 -5.85 2.73
C TYR A 122 2.40 -4.96 3.96
N LYS A 123 2.87 -5.46 5.10
CA LYS A 123 3.18 -4.67 6.30
C LYS A 123 4.68 -4.49 6.42
N ILE A 124 5.09 -3.37 7.01
CA ILE A 124 6.49 -3.13 7.39
C ILE A 124 6.65 -3.41 8.88
N PHE A 125 7.66 -4.20 9.23
CA PHE A 125 8.11 -4.39 10.60
C PHE A 125 9.61 -4.09 10.66
N TYR A 126 9.96 -2.89 11.14
CA TYR A 126 11.33 -2.36 11.09
C TYR A 126 11.89 -2.34 9.65
N HIS A 127 12.90 -3.17 9.36
CA HIS A 127 13.54 -3.29 8.04
C HIS A 127 12.91 -4.41 7.19
N ASP A 128 12.01 -5.20 7.78
CA ASP A 128 11.43 -6.37 7.15
C ASP A 128 10.03 -6.07 6.66
N ILE A 129 9.58 -6.89 5.71
CA ILE A 129 8.20 -6.85 5.24
C ILE A 129 7.52 -8.18 5.46
N VAL A 130 6.23 -8.11 5.75
CA VAL A 130 5.36 -9.27 5.90
C VAL A 130 4.25 -9.18 4.87
N CYS A 131 4.06 -10.24 4.10
CA CYS A 131 2.99 -10.38 3.12
C CYS A 131 2.43 -11.81 3.15
N SER A 132 1.35 -12.08 2.43
CA SER A 132 0.89 -13.46 2.25
C SER A 132 1.83 -14.22 1.33
N GLN A 133 1.81 -15.55 1.40
CA GLN A 133 2.54 -16.39 0.45
C GLN A 133 2.13 -16.11 -1.01
N GLU A 134 0.84 -15.91 -1.28
CA GLU A 134 0.35 -15.57 -2.62
C GLU A 134 0.95 -14.25 -3.12
N MET A 135 0.97 -13.21 -2.28
CA MET A 135 1.59 -11.92 -2.63
C MET A 135 3.09 -12.07 -2.88
N TYR A 136 3.79 -12.86 -2.06
CA TYR A 136 5.20 -13.12 -2.30
C TYR A 136 5.43 -13.81 -3.64
N GLU A 137 4.65 -14.84 -3.97
CA GLU A 137 4.79 -15.59 -5.22
C GLU A 137 4.48 -14.74 -6.46
N GLN A 138 3.55 -13.79 -6.37
CA GLN A 138 3.28 -12.85 -7.48
C GLN A 138 4.43 -11.85 -7.69
N PHE A 139 5.11 -11.44 -6.62
CA PHE A 139 6.13 -10.39 -6.65
C PHE A 139 7.56 -10.90 -6.42
N PHE A 140 7.79 -12.22 -6.44
CA PHE A 140 9.10 -12.79 -6.08
C PHE A 140 10.24 -12.25 -6.95
N HIS A 141 9.98 -12.04 -8.25
CA HIS A 141 10.92 -11.47 -9.21
C HIS A 141 11.40 -10.06 -8.86
N PHE A 142 10.62 -9.30 -8.07
CA PHE A 142 11.06 -8.00 -7.57
C PHE A 142 12.13 -8.17 -6.49
N PHE A 143 12.04 -9.20 -5.64
CA PHE A 143 12.93 -9.42 -4.50
C PHE A 143 14.13 -10.33 -4.82
N GLU A 144 13.97 -11.28 -5.74
CA GLU A 144 14.98 -12.28 -6.13
C GLU A 144 16.34 -11.66 -6.51
N PRO A 145 16.43 -10.59 -7.33
CA PRO A 145 17.71 -10.00 -7.71
C PRO A 145 18.49 -9.40 -6.54
N HIS A 146 17.82 -9.13 -5.42
CA HIS A 146 18.43 -8.56 -4.22
C HIS A 146 18.98 -9.62 -3.25
N GLY A 147 18.76 -10.92 -3.52
CA GLY A 147 19.29 -12.01 -2.70
C GLY A 147 18.81 -11.99 -1.25
N LEU A 148 17.59 -11.50 -1.01
CA LEU A 148 17.04 -11.35 0.33
C LEU A 148 16.72 -12.70 0.98
N VAL A 149 16.87 -12.77 2.30
CA VAL A 149 16.43 -13.93 3.09
C VAL A 149 14.91 -13.91 3.21
N VAL A 150 14.28 -15.04 2.91
CA VAL A 150 12.82 -15.21 2.95
C VAL A 150 12.45 -16.33 3.91
N LEU A 151 11.59 -16.02 4.87
CA LEU A 151 11.07 -16.97 5.85
C LEU A 151 9.58 -17.22 5.56
N LYS A 152 9.21 -18.45 5.23
CA LYS A 152 7.82 -18.87 5.06
C LYS A 152 7.32 -19.51 6.35
N ILE A 153 6.23 -19.00 6.90
CA ILE A 153 5.63 -19.52 8.13
C ILE A 153 4.40 -20.33 7.74
N GLU A 154 4.44 -21.64 8.00
CA GLU A 154 3.27 -22.50 7.85
C GLU A 154 2.38 -22.35 9.08
N ASN A 155 1.10 -21.99 8.88
CA ASN A 155 0.12 -22.08 9.94
C ASN A 155 -0.14 -23.56 10.21
N ARG A 156 0.50 -24.13 11.24
CA ARG A 156 0.14 -25.45 11.75
C ARG A 156 -1.26 -25.33 12.33
N GLY A 157 -2.26 -25.71 11.55
CA GLY A 157 -3.65 -25.79 12.00
C GLY A 157 -3.70 -26.53 13.33
N GLU A 158 -4.41 -25.95 14.30
CA GLU A 158 -4.68 -26.59 15.57
C GLU A 158 -5.21 -28.00 15.29
N LYS A 159 -4.45 -29.02 15.72
CA LYS A 159 -4.99 -30.36 15.85
C LYS A 159 -6.06 -30.25 16.93
N THR A 160 -7.32 -30.16 16.54
CA THR A 160 -8.44 -30.44 17.44
C THR A 160 -8.24 -31.86 17.95
N HIS A 161 -7.81 -32.00 19.20
CA HIS A 161 -7.84 -33.28 19.90
C HIS A 161 -9.30 -33.69 20.01
N GLY A 162 -9.63 -34.82 19.36
CA GLY A 162 -10.87 -35.55 19.57
C GLY A 162 -10.87 -36.33 20.86
#